data_AF-A0AA97B9A9-F1
#
_entry.id   AF-A0AA97B9A9-F1
#
_cell.length_a   1.000
_cell.length_b   1.000
_cell.length_c   1.000
_cell.angle_alpha   90.00
_cell.angle_beta   90.00
_cell.angle_gamma   90.00
#
_symmetry.space_group_name_H-M   'P 1'
#
loop_
_entity.id
_entity.type
_entity.pdbx_description
1 polymer ?
#
loop_
_entity_poly.entity_id
_entity_poly.type
_entity_poly.pdbx_seq_one_letter_code
_entity_poly.pdbx_strand_id
1 'polypeptide(L)' 'MSSADSADSADSVNLERYAEQAAALIGLPIPPDCKPGVIANLERTAAIAQLVLEFPLSPEVESAAVFVPIGGGTGGVTG' A
#
# COMPACT_ATOMS: atom_id res chain seq x y z
N MET A 1 30.65 14.30 -21.16
CA MET A 1 29.26 13.88 -20.91
C MET A 1 29.27 13.05 -19.64
N SER A 2 29.09 13.67 -18.46
CA SER A 2 27.82 13.72 -17.69
C SER A 2 27.16 12.33 -17.61
N SER A 3 27.37 11.54 -16.55
CA SER A 3 26.71 11.63 -15.23
C SER A 3 25.18 11.76 -15.34
N ALA A 4 24.51 10.62 -15.10
CA ALA A 4 23.09 10.34 -14.86
C ALA A 4 22.89 8.94 -15.47
N ASP A 5 22.93 7.86 -14.70
CA ASP A 5 21.83 7.44 -13.84
C ASP A 5 22.42 6.48 -12.80
N SER A 6 22.74 7.00 -11.61
CA SER A 6 22.95 6.11 -10.47
C SER A 6 21.58 5.61 -10.10
N ALA A 7 21.22 4.45 -10.67
CA ALA A 7 20.03 3.70 -10.29
C ALA A 7 19.95 3.72 -8.76
N ASP A 8 18.88 4.36 -8.29
CA ASP A 8 18.30 4.29 -6.97
C ASP A 8 18.79 3.03 -6.23
N SER A 9 19.83 3.19 -5.39
CA SER A 9 20.24 2.13 -4.47
C SER A 9 19.08 1.95 -3.53
N ALA A 10 18.21 0.98 -3.85
CA ALA A 10 16.98 0.67 -3.14
C ALA A 10 17.18 0.85 -1.63
N ASP A 11 16.68 1.96 -1.11
CA ASP A 11 16.77 2.30 0.29
C ASP A 11 15.99 1.21 1.02
N SER A 12 16.69 0.26 1.63
CA SER A 12 16.05 -0.87 2.32
C SER A 12 15.10 -0.29 3.36
N VAL A 13 13.80 -0.51 3.19
CA VAL A 13 12.78 0.11 4.03
C VAL A 13 13.05 -0.22 5.49
N ASN A 14 13.33 0.80 6.29
CA ASN A 14 13.49 0.63 7.73
C ASN A 14 12.10 0.47 8.37
N LEU A 15 11.72 -0.77 8.63
CA LEU A 15 10.39 -1.12 9.13
C LEU A 15 10.11 -0.64 10.55
N GLU A 16 11.15 -0.52 11.38
CA GLU A 16 11.01 0.04 12.73
C GLU A 16 10.60 1.52 12.66
N ARG A 17 11.34 2.32 11.88
CA ARG A 17 11.03 3.73 11.65
C ARG A 17 9.66 3.91 11.03
N TYR A 18 9.33 3.09 10.03
CA TYR A 18 8.02 3.11 9.40
C TYR A 18 6.91 2.82 10.42
N ALA A 19 7.07 1.78 11.25
CA ALA A 19 6.08 1.43 12.27
C ALA A 19 5.84 2.57 13.27
N GLU A 20 6.91 3.21 13.73
CA GLU A 20 6.82 4.34 14.66
C GLU A 20 6.12 5.56 14.04
N GLN A 21 6.45 5.90 12.79
CA GLN A 21 5.83 7.01 12.07
C GLN A 21 4.36 6.73 11.73
N ALA A 22 4.04 5.53 11.25
CA ALA A 22 2.68 5.12 10.93
C ALA A 22 1.79 5.09 12.19
N ALA A 23 2.31 4.55 13.30
CA ALA A 23 1.66 4.55 14.61
C ALA A 23 1.32 5.97 15.08
N ALA A 24 2.27 6.90 14.96
CA ALA A 24 2.05 8.30 15.31
C ALA A 24 0.98 8.96 14.43
N LEU A 25 0.98 8.68 13.11
CA LEU A 25 0.04 9.27 12.16
C LEU A 25 -1.41 8.86 12.43
N ILE A 26 -1.64 7.60 12.80
CA ILE A 26 -2.99 7.09 13.09
C ILE A 26 -3.38 7.23 14.57
N GLY A 27 -2.52 7.81 15.41
CA GLY A 27 -2.78 7.99 16.84
C GLY A 27 -2.81 6.68 17.64
N LEU A 28 -2.08 5.65 17.19
CA LEU A 28 -2.03 4.33 17.83
C LEU A 28 -0.60 4.03 18.31
N PRO A 29 -0.18 4.51 19.49
CA PRO A 29 1.15 4.25 20.01
C PRO A 29 1.39 2.75 20.23
N ILE A 30 2.55 2.24 19.82
CA ILE A 30 2.93 0.83 19.98
C ILE A 30 3.61 0.65 21.36
N PRO A 31 3.05 -0.18 22.26
CA PRO A 31 3.72 -0.49 23.53
C PRO A 31 5.09 -1.14 23.29
N PRO A 32 6.11 -0.86 24.12
CA PRO A 32 7.46 -1.41 23.93
C PRO A 32 7.49 -2.93 23.81
N ASP A 33 6.72 -3.63 24.64
CA ASP A 33 6.63 -5.11 24.64
C ASP A 33 6.00 -5.66 23.36
N CYS A 34 5.19 -4.86 22.67
CA CYS A 34 4.56 -5.22 21.40
C CYS A 34 5.45 -4.91 20.19
N LYS A 35 6.39 -3.97 20.30
CA LYS A 35 7.18 -3.46 19.17
C LYS A 35 7.90 -4.56 18.38
N PRO A 36 8.61 -5.52 19.01
CA PRO A 36 9.27 -6.59 18.27
C PRO A 36 8.28 -7.44 17.44
N GLY A 37 7.09 -7.72 17.99
CA GLY A 37 6.06 -8.48 17.29
C GLY A 37 5.44 -7.72 16.12
N VAL A 38 5.22 -6.41 16.26
CA VAL A 38 4.74 -5.56 15.16
C VAL A 38 5.73 -5.54 14.01
N ILE A 39 7.02 -5.36 14.29
CA ILE A 39 8.09 -5.34 13.26
C ILE A 39 8.13 -6.69 12.52
N ALA A 40 8.17 -7.81 13.24
CA ALA A 40 8.19 -9.14 12.63
C ALA A 40 6.95 -9.42 11.76
N ASN A 41 5.78 -8.89 12.14
CA ASN A 41 4.58 -9.01 11.32
C ASN A 41 4.63 -8.15 10.05
N LEU A 42 5.20 -6.94 10.14
CA LEU A 42 5.42 -6.07 8.97
C LEU A 42 6.40 -6.71 7.98
N GLU A 43 7.49 -7.31 8.46
CA GLU A 43 8.45 -8.05 7.62
C GLU A 43 7.78 -9.17 6.83
N ARG A 44 6.97 -9.99 7.53
CA ARG A 44 6.23 -11.10 6.90
C ARG A 44 5.18 -10.59 5.90
N THR A 45 4.48 -9.52 6.24
CA THR A 45 3.47 -8.90 5.38
C THR A 45 4.12 -8.32 4.13
N ALA A 46 5.28 -7.66 4.25
CA ALA A 46 6.03 -7.14 3.12
C ALA A 46 6.45 -8.26 2.15
N ALA A 47 6.93 -9.40 2.67
CA ALA A 47 7.28 -10.54 1.82
C ALA A 47 6.07 -11.10 1.06
N ILE A 48 4.90 -11.18 1.68
CA ILE A 48 3.66 -11.62 1.02
C ILE A 48 3.20 -10.58 0.00
N ALA A 49 3.29 -9.29 0.33
CA ALA A 49 2.88 -8.20 -0.55
C ALA A 49 3.70 -8.17 -1.84
N GLN A 50 4.99 -8.52 -1.81
CA GLN A 50 5.81 -8.60 -3.02
C GLN A 50 5.23 -9.55 -4.06
N LEU A 51 4.71 -10.70 -3.64
CA LEU A 51 4.05 -11.66 -4.55
C LEU A 51 2.82 -11.05 -5.25
N VAL A 52 2.14 -10.09 -4.60
CA VAL A 52 0.98 -9.39 -5.17
C VAL A 52 1.41 -8.24 -6.08
N LEU A 53 2.52 -7.56 -5.75
CA LEU A 53 3.04 -6.45 -6.56
C LEU A 53 3.65 -6.91 -7.89
N GLU A 54 3.98 -8.19 -8.02
CA GLU A 54 4.46 -8.80 -9.27
C GLU A 54 3.36 -8.93 -10.35
N PHE A 55 2.08 -8.83 -9.99
CA PHE A 55 1.00 -8.85 -10.97
C PHE A 55 0.95 -7.51 -11.74
N PRO A 56 0.96 -7.52 -13.09
CA PRO A 56 0.88 -6.29 -13.86
C PRO A 56 -0.50 -5.63 -13.70
N LEU A 57 -0.51 -4.32 -13.45
CA LEU A 57 -1.72 -3.51 -13.36
C LEU A 57 -1.86 -2.62 -14.60
N SER A 58 -2.86 -2.89 -15.43
CA SER A 58 -3.27 -1.97 -16.51
C SER A 58 -4.11 -0.82 -15.92
N PRO A 59 -4.06 0.40 -16.49
CA PRO A 59 -4.94 1.50 -16.09
C PRO A 59 -6.45 1.17 -16.14
N GLU A 60 -6.82 0.15 -16.92
CA GLU A 60 -8.20 -0.35 -17.06
C GLU A 60 -8.62 -1.28 -15.91
N VAL A 61 -7.67 -1.76 -15.09
CA VAL A 61 -7.96 -2.64 -13.95
C VAL A 61 -8.54 -1.80 -12.81
N GLU A 62 -9.82 -1.98 -12.56
CA GLU A 62 -10.50 -1.38 -11.41
C GLU A 62 -10.44 -2.27 -10.16
N SER A 63 -10.77 -1.69 -9.01
CA SER A 63 -10.94 -2.45 -7.77
C SER A 63 -12.08 -3.46 -7.91
N ALA A 64 -11.92 -4.66 -7.35
CA ALA A 64 -12.93 -5.72 -7.41
C ALA A 64 -14.29 -5.28 -6.82
N ALA A 65 -14.25 -4.44 -5.78
CA ALA A 65 -15.43 -3.80 -5.24
C ALA A 65 -15.60 -2.41 -5.89
N VAL A 66 -16.73 -2.20 -6.56
CA VAL A 66 -17.12 -0.90 -7.12
C VAL A 66 -18.39 -0.40 -6.43
N PHE A 67 -18.47 0.92 -6.25
CA PHE A 67 -19.68 1.55 -5.73
C PHE A 67 -20.79 1.51 -6.78
N VAL A 68 -21.97 0.99 -6.39
CA VAL A 68 -23.17 1.03 -7.23
C VAL A 68 -24.25 1.83 -6.49
N PRO A 69 -24.60 3.03 -6.97
CA PRO A 69 -25.69 3.79 -6.36
C PRO A 69 -27.03 3.08 -6.58
N ILE A 70 -27.78 2.90 -5.50
CA ILE A 70 -29.17 2.44 -5.55
C ILE A 70 -30.04 3.54 -6.17
N GLY A 71 -30.37 3.39 -7.45
CA GLY A 71 -31.15 4.35 -8.25
C GLY A 71 -30.65 4.59 -9.68
N GLY A 72 -29.47 4.07 -10.04
CA GLY A 72 -28.91 4.19 -11.40
C GLY A 72 -29.54 3.29 -12.47
N GLY A 73 -30.70 2.68 -12.19
CA GLY A 73 -31.48 1.95 -13.18
C GLY A 73 -32.24 2.93 -14.08
N THR A 74 -31.67 3.27 -15.23
CA THR A 74 -32.37 3.88 -16.38
C THR A 74 -33.35 5.02 -16.03
N GLY A 75 -32.84 6.13 -15.49
CA GLY A 75 -33.46 7.42 -15.76
C GLY A 75 -33.22 7.74 -17.23
N GLY A 76 -34.27 7.74 -18.03
CA GLY A 76 -34.22 7.63 -19.49
C GLY A 76 -33.22 8.55 -20.22
N VAL A 77 -32.49 7.97 -21.17
CA VAL A 77 -32.06 8.72 -22.35
C VAL A 77 -33.13 8.50 -23.42
N THR A 78 -34.03 9.47 -23.54
CA THR A 78 -34.76 9.72 -24.77
C THR A 78 -33.77 10.11 -25.87
N GLY A 79 -33.84 9.38 -26.98
CA GLY A 79 -33.17 9.67 -28.25
C GLY A 79 -33.61 8.65 -29.28
#